data_AF-A9UWX8-F1
#
_entry.id   AF-A9UWX8-F1
#
_cell.length_a   1.000
_cell.length_b   1.000
_cell.length_c   1.000
_cell.angle_alpha   90.00
_cell.angle_beta   90.00
_cell.angle_gamma   90.00
#
_symmetry.space_group_name_H-M   'P 1'
#
loop_
_entity.id
_entity.type
_entity.pdbx_description
1 polymer ?
#
loop_
_entity_poly.entity_id
_entity_poly.type
_entity_poly.pdbx_seq_one_letter_code
_entity_poly.pdbx_strand_id
1 'polypeptide(L)'
;IKPFMSTYYNIPIQSHKTSVKGWTSGRTEFSAKHFRFVLDDGVAFEVPLASLTAAQQQRHEAILEFQIDDMAEVNDQVVESMRFFVPGAAASSGSGANSFVSEINERTAVNRISGKAICMIENVKLVVPRGTHDVEFYSSFLRLHGKKFDHKIQYENVQRMHLLTQDDKFVFFVL
;
A
#
# COMPACT_ATOMS: atom_id res chain seq x y z
N ILE A 1 -34.29 2.18 -2.62
CA ILE A 1 -32.92 2.54 -3.09
C ILE A 1 -32.70 2.27 -4.58
N LYS A 2 -32.83 1.04 -5.12
CA LYS A 2 -32.60 0.77 -6.55
C LYS A 2 -33.41 1.67 -7.51
N PRO A 3 -34.74 1.85 -7.33
CA PRO A 3 -35.51 2.74 -8.21
C PRO A 3 -35.07 4.19 -8.10
N PHE A 4 -34.82 4.67 -6.87
CA PHE A 4 -34.38 6.03 -6.60
C PHE A 4 -33.03 6.38 -7.27
N MET A 5 -32.02 5.50 -7.17
CA MET A 5 -30.72 5.71 -7.81
C MET A 5 -30.83 5.72 -9.34
N SER A 6 -31.67 4.84 -9.91
CA SER A 6 -31.89 4.82 -11.35
C SER A 6 -32.62 6.07 -11.84
N THR A 7 -33.67 6.50 -11.14
CA THR A 7 -34.52 7.63 -11.56
C THR A 7 -33.81 8.97 -11.43
N TYR A 8 -33.08 9.19 -10.33
CA TYR A 8 -32.53 10.52 -10.03
C TYR A 8 -31.05 10.67 -10.34
N TYR A 9 -30.29 9.58 -10.41
CA TYR A 9 -28.83 9.62 -10.60
C TYR A 9 -28.36 8.87 -11.84
N ASN A 10 -29.24 8.15 -12.53
CA ASN A 10 -28.90 7.29 -13.66
C ASN A 10 -27.79 6.26 -13.31
N ILE A 11 -27.76 5.81 -12.05
CA ILE A 11 -26.78 4.83 -11.55
C ILE A 11 -27.48 3.46 -11.42
N PRO A 12 -27.13 2.46 -12.25
CA PRO A 12 -27.66 1.11 -12.12
C PRO A 12 -27.00 0.40 -10.93
N ILE A 13 -27.79 0.02 -9.91
CA ILE A 13 -27.29 -0.76 -8.77
C ILE A 13 -27.18 -2.24 -9.15
N GLN A 14 -25.95 -2.72 -9.29
CA GLN A 14 -25.65 -4.12 -9.56
C GLN A 14 -25.59 -4.94 -8.26
N SER A 15 -26.06 -6.18 -8.30
CA SER A 15 -25.93 -7.12 -7.18
C SER A 15 -24.76 -8.05 -7.47
N HIS A 16 -23.76 -8.07 -6.59
CA HIS A 16 -22.67 -9.05 -6.66
C HIS A 16 -22.92 -10.17 -5.65
N LYS A 17 -22.67 -11.42 -6.08
CA LYS A 17 -22.75 -12.58 -5.19
C LYS A 17 -21.54 -12.59 -4.27
N THR A 18 -21.76 -12.71 -2.96
CA THR A 18 -20.70 -12.86 -1.97
C THR A 18 -20.53 -14.33 -1.56
N SER A 19 -19.31 -14.74 -1.24
CA SER A 19 -19.01 -16.08 -0.73
C SER A 19 -18.95 -16.09 0.79
N VAL A 20 -19.71 -16.99 1.41
CA VAL A 20 -19.74 -17.20 2.88
C VAL A 20 -19.19 -18.57 3.28
N LYS A 21 -18.47 -19.25 2.37
CA LYS A 21 -18.01 -20.64 2.55
C LYS A 21 -16.83 -20.77 3.54
N GLY A 22 -16.14 -19.68 3.86
CA GLY A 22 -14.96 -19.69 4.74
C GLY A 22 -13.72 -20.37 4.14
N TRP A 23 -13.69 -20.57 2.81
CA TRP A 23 -12.53 -21.18 2.14
C TRP A 23 -11.41 -20.15 1.95
N THR A 24 -10.16 -20.63 2.01
CA THR A 24 -8.95 -19.78 1.92
C THR A 24 -8.22 -19.90 0.59
N SER A 25 -8.68 -20.78 -0.30
CA SER A 25 -8.09 -21.02 -1.61
C SER A 25 -9.03 -20.50 -2.69
N GLY A 26 -8.55 -19.59 -3.51
CA GLY A 26 -9.36 -18.90 -4.51
C GLY A 26 -8.50 -18.23 -5.57
N ARG A 27 -9.13 -17.35 -6.34
CA ARG A 27 -8.47 -16.58 -7.39
C ARG A 27 -8.57 -15.09 -7.12
N THR A 28 -7.69 -14.35 -7.78
CA THR A 28 -7.57 -12.92 -7.64
C THR A 28 -8.03 -12.19 -8.90
N GLU A 29 -8.81 -11.13 -8.73
CA GLU A 29 -9.27 -10.27 -9.83
C GLU A 29 -8.94 -8.80 -9.53
N PHE A 30 -8.26 -8.14 -10.46
CA PHE A 30 -7.88 -6.73 -10.30
C PHE A 30 -8.79 -5.79 -11.11
N SER A 31 -9.27 -4.74 -10.45
CA SER A 31 -9.90 -3.58 -11.07
C SER A 31 -8.96 -2.36 -10.99
N ALA A 32 -9.42 -1.19 -11.42
CA ALA A 32 -8.65 0.05 -11.33
C ALA A 32 -8.46 0.53 -9.87
N LYS A 33 -9.42 0.26 -8.98
CA LYS A 33 -9.44 0.79 -7.61
C LYS A 33 -9.33 -0.27 -6.52
N HIS A 34 -9.60 -1.53 -6.87
CA HIS A 34 -9.69 -2.62 -5.90
C HIS A 34 -9.13 -3.91 -6.47
N PHE A 35 -8.70 -4.77 -5.57
CA PHE A 35 -8.42 -6.18 -5.82
C PHE A 35 -9.48 -7.03 -5.11
N ARG A 36 -10.03 -8.05 -5.78
CA ARG A 36 -11.06 -8.95 -5.24
C ARG A 36 -10.56 -10.38 -5.12
N PHE A 37 -10.79 -10.99 -3.96
CA PHE A 37 -10.58 -12.41 -3.76
C PHE A 37 -11.88 -13.18 -4.01
N VAL A 38 -11.87 -14.07 -4.99
CA VAL A 38 -13.06 -14.77 -5.49
C VAL A 38 -12.96 -16.25 -5.17
N LEU A 39 -14.02 -16.78 -4.57
CA LEU A 39 -14.22 -18.19 -4.23
C LEU A 39 -15.37 -18.73 -5.08
N ASP A 40 -15.07 -19.66 -5.99
CA ASP A 40 -15.99 -20.14 -7.02
C ASP A 40 -16.59 -18.98 -7.84
N ASP A 41 -17.89 -18.72 -7.64
CA ASP A 41 -18.70 -17.69 -8.30
C ASP A 41 -19.05 -16.50 -7.40
N GLY A 42 -18.49 -16.43 -6.19
CA GLY A 42 -18.74 -15.35 -5.22
C GLY A 42 -17.48 -14.61 -4.79
N VAL A 43 -17.59 -13.30 -4.58
CA VAL A 43 -16.53 -12.48 -3.99
C VAL A 43 -16.49 -12.76 -2.49
N ALA A 44 -15.33 -13.18 -1.96
CA ALA A 44 -15.15 -13.35 -0.52
C ALA A 44 -14.89 -12.00 0.15
N PHE A 45 -13.95 -11.22 -0.39
CA PHE A 45 -13.66 -9.87 0.06
C PHE A 45 -13.04 -9.04 -1.07
N GLU A 46 -13.04 -7.72 -0.87
CA GLU A 46 -12.46 -6.73 -1.77
C GLU A 46 -11.54 -5.81 -0.97
N VAL A 47 -10.35 -5.56 -1.48
CA VAL A 47 -9.35 -4.66 -0.89
C VAL A 47 -9.21 -3.44 -1.79
N PRO A 48 -9.57 -2.23 -1.30
CA PRO A 48 -9.23 -0.98 -1.98
C PRO A 48 -7.72 -0.84 -2.12
N LEU A 49 -7.23 -0.61 -3.33
CA LEU A 49 -5.80 -0.39 -3.56
C LEU A 49 -5.31 0.88 -2.86
N ALA A 50 -6.18 1.87 -2.69
CA ALA A 50 -5.86 3.11 -1.98
C ALA A 50 -5.60 2.91 -0.47
N SER A 51 -6.11 1.84 0.15
CA SER A 51 -5.87 1.56 1.57
C SER A 51 -4.54 0.85 1.83
N LEU A 52 -3.74 0.56 0.79
CA LEU A 52 -2.47 -0.16 0.92
C LEU A 52 -1.29 0.80 1.10
N THR A 53 -0.48 0.52 2.12
CA THR A 53 0.80 1.18 2.39
C THR A 53 1.99 0.49 1.73
N ALA A 54 1.93 -0.81 1.50
CA ALA A 54 2.95 -1.50 0.73
C ALA A 54 2.44 -2.87 0.28
N ALA A 55 3.09 -3.40 -0.76
CA ALA A 55 3.03 -4.82 -1.09
C ALA A 55 4.45 -5.36 -1.28
N GLN A 56 4.76 -6.48 -0.62
CA GLN A 56 6.08 -7.11 -0.65
C GLN A 56 5.97 -8.62 -0.89
N GLN A 57 6.97 -9.18 -1.58
CA GLN A 57 7.07 -10.61 -1.83
C GLN A 57 8.00 -11.27 -0.79
N GLN A 58 7.60 -12.42 -0.25
CA GLN A 58 8.45 -13.32 0.54
C GLN A 58 8.31 -14.77 0.04
N ARG A 59 9.26 -15.25 -0.79
CA ARG A 59 9.20 -16.58 -1.44
C ARG A 59 7.91 -16.79 -2.25
N HIS A 60 6.96 -17.56 -1.71
CA HIS A 60 5.65 -17.83 -2.31
C HIS A 60 4.54 -17.03 -1.60
N GLU A 61 4.90 -16.03 -0.79
CA GLU A 61 3.94 -15.20 -0.08
C GLU A 61 3.91 -13.79 -0.67
N ALA A 62 2.71 -13.25 -0.82
CA ALA A 62 2.47 -11.84 -1.04
C ALA A 62 1.96 -11.22 0.27
N ILE A 63 2.67 -10.22 0.77
CA ILE A 63 2.37 -9.50 2.00
C ILE A 63 1.81 -8.14 1.60
N LEU A 64 0.59 -7.85 2.03
CA LEU A 64 -0.08 -6.57 1.86
C LEU A 64 -0.12 -5.86 3.21
N GLU A 65 0.39 -4.63 3.24
CA GLU A 65 0.39 -3.76 4.42
C GLU A 65 -0.62 -2.64 4.21
N PHE A 66 -1.45 -2.38 5.21
CA PHE A 66 -2.52 -1.40 5.15
C PHE A 66 -2.11 -0.07 5.79
N GLN A 67 -2.82 1.00 5.44
CA GLN A 67 -2.72 2.26 6.16
C GLN A 67 -3.40 2.09 7.51
N ILE A 68 -2.63 2.30 8.58
CA ILE A 68 -3.15 2.31 9.95
C ILE A 68 -3.61 3.74 10.23
N ASP A 69 -4.83 3.88 10.74
CA ASP A 69 -5.31 5.14 11.28
C ASP A 69 -4.85 5.26 12.73
N ASP A 70 -3.86 6.13 12.97
CA ASP A 70 -3.32 6.39 14.30
C ASP A 70 -4.35 7.05 15.24
N MET A 71 -5.51 7.47 14.72
CA MET A 71 -6.64 8.03 15.49
C MET A 71 -7.74 7.00 15.79
N ALA A 72 -7.57 5.74 15.39
CA ALA A 72 -8.54 4.68 15.69
C ALA A 72 -8.71 4.48 17.21
N GLU A 73 -9.94 4.24 17.65
CA GLU A 73 -10.19 4.01 19.08
C GLU A 73 -9.58 2.67 19.52
N VAL A 74 -9.19 2.56 20.80
CA VAL A 74 -8.53 1.37 21.37
C VAL A 74 -9.36 0.07 21.20
N ASN A 75 -10.68 0.20 20.98
CA ASN A 75 -11.57 -0.94 20.78
C ASN A 75 -11.81 -1.31 19.30
N ASP A 76 -11.25 -0.56 18.35
CA ASP A 76 -11.40 -0.87 16.93
C ASP A 76 -10.45 -1.98 16.50
N GLN A 77 -10.98 -2.99 15.83
CA GLN A 77 -10.18 -4.03 15.19
C GLN A 77 -9.69 -3.52 13.83
N VAL A 78 -8.41 -3.18 13.75
CA VAL A 78 -7.78 -2.69 12.52
C VAL A 78 -7.00 -3.81 11.84
N VAL A 79 -7.11 -3.91 10.52
CA VAL A 79 -6.30 -4.84 9.72
C VAL A 79 -5.00 -4.15 9.36
N GLU A 80 -3.90 -4.56 9.99
CA GLU A 80 -2.56 -4.01 9.68
C GLU A 80 -1.93 -4.68 8.45
N SER A 81 -2.09 -6.01 8.33
CA SER A 81 -1.50 -6.77 7.22
C SER A 81 -2.33 -8.00 6.81
N MET A 82 -2.21 -8.36 5.53
CA MET A 82 -2.71 -9.61 4.98
C MET A 82 -1.59 -10.35 4.26
N ARG A 83 -1.57 -11.68 4.38
CA ARG A 83 -0.56 -12.53 3.74
C ARG A 83 -1.23 -13.62 2.92
N PHE A 84 -0.89 -13.67 1.65
CA PHE A 84 -1.41 -14.65 0.70
C PHE A 84 -0.31 -15.60 0.27
N PHE A 85 -0.55 -16.91 0.36
CA PHE A 85 0.26 -17.86 -0.36
C PHE A 85 -0.13 -17.84 -1.84
N VAL A 86 0.83 -17.50 -2.71
CA VAL A 86 0.69 -17.49 -4.17
C VAL A 86 1.61 -18.55 -4.76
N PRO A 87 1.05 -19.68 -5.23
CA PRO A 87 1.85 -20.75 -5.81
C PRO A 87 2.63 -20.24 -7.04
N GLY A 88 3.89 -20.66 -7.17
CA GLY A 88 4.69 -20.37 -8.36
C GLY A 88 4.37 -21.33 -9.50
N ALA A 89 4.33 -20.84 -10.74
CA ALA A 89 4.34 -21.72 -11.90
C ALA A 89 5.72 -22.39 -12.01
N ALA A 90 5.77 -23.71 -12.16
CA ALA A 90 7.02 -24.46 -12.30
C ALA A 90 7.77 -24.16 -13.62
N ALA A 91 7.24 -23.34 -14.53
CA ALA A 91 7.73 -23.26 -15.90
C ALA A 91 7.76 -21.87 -16.57
N SER A 92 7.48 -20.76 -15.88
CA SER A 92 7.56 -19.42 -16.52
C SER A 92 7.95 -18.31 -15.56
N SER A 93 9.19 -17.83 -15.73
CA SER A 93 9.61 -16.43 -15.59
C SER A 93 9.13 -15.61 -14.37
N GLY A 94 9.08 -16.19 -13.18
CA GLY A 94 8.85 -15.45 -11.93
C GLY A 94 8.05 -16.26 -10.90
N SER A 95 8.25 -15.98 -9.61
CA SER A 95 7.33 -16.50 -8.59
C SER A 95 5.96 -15.82 -8.79
N GLY A 96 4.86 -16.57 -8.73
CA GLY A 96 3.51 -16.00 -8.85
C GLY A 96 3.25 -14.88 -7.85
N ALA A 97 3.85 -14.99 -6.65
CA ALA A 97 3.85 -13.94 -5.64
C ALA A 97 4.49 -12.63 -6.13
N ASN A 98 5.60 -12.71 -6.88
CA ASN A 98 6.27 -11.50 -7.40
C ASN A 98 5.40 -10.79 -8.43
N SER A 99 4.78 -11.54 -9.35
CA SER A 99 3.86 -10.95 -10.34
C SER A 99 2.66 -10.31 -9.67
N PHE A 100 2.08 -10.96 -8.65
CA PHE A 100 0.97 -10.41 -7.87
C PHE A 100 1.33 -9.11 -7.14
N VAL A 101 2.48 -9.10 -6.46
CA VAL A 101 2.99 -7.91 -5.77
C VAL A 101 3.32 -6.79 -6.76
N SER A 102 3.92 -7.12 -7.91
CA SER A 102 4.22 -6.16 -8.96
C SER A 102 2.95 -5.51 -9.51
N GLU A 103 1.90 -6.29 -9.77
CA GLU A 103 0.62 -5.78 -10.26
C GLU A 103 -0.06 -4.83 -9.24
N ILE A 104 0.02 -5.14 -7.95
CA ILE A 104 -0.46 -4.24 -6.89
C ILE A 104 0.36 -2.95 -6.86
N ASN A 105 1.70 -3.06 -6.89
CA ASN A 105 2.56 -1.89 -6.83
C ASN A 105 2.39 -0.98 -8.04
N GLU A 106 2.20 -1.52 -9.24
CA GLU A 106 1.94 -0.75 -10.45
C GLU A 106 0.62 0.03 -10.35
N ARG A 107 -0.46 -0.62 -9.87
CA ARG A 107 -1.78 0.01 -9.75
C ARG A 107 -1.87 0.98 -8.56
N THR A 108 -1.11 0.75 -7.49
CA THR A 108 -1.06 1.65 -6.32
C THR A 108 -0.12 2.84 -6.54
N ALA A 109 0.94 2.70 -7.34
CA ALA A 109 1.86 3.78 -7.69
C ALA A 109 1.14 4.98 -8.34
N VAL A 110 0.12 4.70 -9.17
CA VAL A 110 -0.73 5.73 -9.80
C VAL A 110 -1.39 6.65 -8.76
N ASN A 111 -1.68 6.16 -7.56
CA ASN A 111 -2.34 6.93 -6.51
C ASN A 111 -1.38 7.57 -5.48
N ARG A 112 -0.10 7.17 -5.45
CA ARG A 112 0.81 7.53 -4.34
C ARG A 112 1.53 8.86 -4.52
N ILE A 113 1.91 9.19 -5.74
CA ILE A 113 2.75 10.35 -6.04
C ILE A 113 2.02 11.27 -7.02
N SER A 114 1.20 12.16 -6.47
CA SER A 114 0.70 13.29 -7.23
C SER A 114 1.60 14.49 -6.94
N GLY A 115 2.25 15.01 -7.99
CA GLY A 115 3.11 16.19 -7.90
C GLY A 115 4.47 16.01 -8.55
N LYS A 116 5.13 17.14 -8.84
CA LYS A 116 6.50 17.17 -9.36
C LYS A 116 7.48 17.30 -8.19
N ALA A 117 8.51 16.46 -8.16
CA ALA A 117 9.59 16.60 -7.19
C ALA A 117 10.29 17.96 -7.37
N ILE A 118 10.47 18.67 -6.27
CA ILE A 118 11.15 19.97 -6.20
C ILE A 118 12.65 19.75 -6.19
N CYS A 119 13.12 18.86 -5.32
CA CYS A 119 14.51 18.45 -5.22
C CYS A 119 14.63 17.04 -4.60
N MET A 120 15.83 16.47 -4.67
CA MET A 120 16.16 15.15 -4.16
C MET A 120 17.54 15.16 -3.51
N ILE A 121 17.67 14.49 -2.37
CA ILE A 121 18.95 14.21 -1.72
C ILE A 121 19.18 12.71 -1.83
N GLU A 122 20.21 12.31 -2.56
CA GLU A 122 20.52 10.91 -2.79
C GLU A 122 21.35 10.31 -1.65
N ASN A 123 21.23 9.00 -1.45
CA ASN A 123 22.10 8.20 -0.58
C ASN A 123 22.13 8.64 0.89
N VAL A 124 21.00 9.09 1.43
CA VAL A 124 20.87 9.45 2.85
C VAL A 124 20.81 8.19 3.70
N LYS A 125 21.68 8.10 4.71
CA LYS A 125 21.67 6.99 5.68
C LYS A 125 20.69 7.29 6.80
N LEU A 126 19.63 6.49 6.88
CA LEU A 126 18.67 6.52 7.96
C LEU A 126 19.06 5.51 9.04
N VAL A 127 19.00 5.95 10.29
CA VAL A 127 19.12 5.06 11.46
C VAL A 127 17.81 4.28 11.65
N VAL A 128 16.67 4.93 11.43
CA VAL A 128 15.32 4.35 11.55
C VAL A 128 14.41 4.88 10.43
N PRO A 129 13.74 3.99 9.66
CA PRO A 129 14.06 2.57 9.51
C PRO A 129 15.46 2.41 8.91
N ARG A 130 16.26 1.50 9.45
CA ARG A 130 17.68 1.36 9.11
C ARG A 130 17.86 1.09 7.62
N GLY A 131 18.58 1.96 6.92
CA GLY A 131 18.91 1.76 5.51
C GLY A 131 19.35 3.04 4.81
N THR A 132 19.82 2.89 3.57
CA THR A 132 20.09 4.02 2.67
C THR A 132 18.83 4.29 1.85
N HIS A 133 18.39 5.54 1.83
CA HIS A 133 17.23 6.00 1.08
C HIS A 133 17.58 7.31 0.36
N ASP A 134 16.88 7.57 -0.73
CA ASP A 134 16.84 8.87 -1.34
C ASP A 134 15.67 9.67 -0.75
N VAL A 135 15.87 10.95 -0.50
CA VAL A 135 14.85 11.84 0.07
C VAL A 135 14.39 12.80 -1.01
N GLU A 136 13.16 12.61 -1.48
CA GLU A 136 12.51 13.46 -2.49
C GLU A 136 11.57 14.46 -1.81
N PHE A 137 11.66 15.73 -2.17
CA PHE A 137 10.82 16.80 -1.62
C PHE A 137 9.73 17.20 -2.62
N TYR A 138 8.48 17.23 -2.17
CA TYR A 138 7.33 17.69 -2.93
C TYR A 138 6.71 18.92 -2.26
N SER A 139 5.65 19.47 -2.83
CA SER A 139 5.01 20.68 -2.31
C SER A 139 4.33 20.50 -0.94
N SER A 140 3.75 19.33 -0.66
CA SER A 140 3.01 19.05 0.59
C SER A 140 3.53 17.87 1.41
N PHE A 141 4.53 17.14 0.90
CA PHE A 141 5.09 15.96 1.54
C PHE A 141 6.55 15.76 1.14
N LEU A 142 7.29 14.96 1.90
CA LEU A 142 8.53 14.36 1.46
C LEU A 142 8.37 12.85 1.30
N ARG A 143 9.21 12.23 0.48
CA ARG A 143 9.22 10.80 0.24
C ARG A 143 10.61 10.24 0.52
N LEU A 144 10.65 9.15 1.28
CA LEU A 144 11.85 8.36 1.55
C LEU A 144 11.81 7.15 0.62
N HIS A 145 12.56 7.19 -0.47
CA HIS A 145 12.60 6.12 -1.46
C HIS A 145 13.81 5.21 -1.20
N GLY A 146 13.56 3.98 -0.78
CA GLY A 146 14.59 2.96 -0.57
C GLY A 146 14.28 1.68 -1.34
N LYS A 147 15.26 0.77 -1.37
CA LYS A 147 15.14 -0.50 -2.12
C LYS A 147 14.00 -1.40 -1.64
N LYS A 148 13.70 -1.35 -0.34
CA LYS A 148 12.66 -2.19 0.30
C LYS A 148 11.44 -1.38 0.74
N PHE A 149 11.65 -0.12 1.09
CA PHE A 149 10.67 0.70 1.75
C PHE A 149 10.53 2.03 1.03
N ASP A 150 9.28 2.45 0.87
CA ASP A 150 8.92 3.70 0.24
C ASP A 150 7.91 4.38 1.14
N HIS A 151 8.34 5.43 1.82
CA HIS A 151 7.52 6.13 2.82
C HIS A 151 7.20 7.53 2.37
N LYS A 152 5.92 7.89 2.44
CA LYS A 152 5.42 9.25 2.22
C LYS A 152 5.14 9.91 3.57
N ILE A 153 5.80 11.02 3.86
CA ILE A 153 5.63 11.78 5.09
C ILE A 153 5.01 13.13 4.73
N GLN A 154 3.76 13.32 5.12
CA GLN A 154 3.07 14.61 4.96
C GLN A 154 3.74 15.65 5.86
N TYR A 155 3.94 16.88 5.36
CA TYR A 155 4.55 17.94 6.17
C TYR A 155 3.69 18.29 7.39
N GLU A 156 2.38 18.13 7.30
CA GLU A 156 1.44 18.34 8.41
C GLU A 156 1.68 17.37 9.58
N ASN A 157 2.24 16.19 9.33
CA ASN A 157 2.56 15.21 10.38
C ASN A 157 3.91 15.51 11.07
N VAL A 158 4.74 16.39 10.52
CA VAL A 158 6.03 16.75 11.10
C VAL A 158 5.83 17.85 12.15
N GLN A 159 5.85 17.46 13.43
CA GLN A 159 5.60 18.40 14.52
C GLN A 159 6.82 19.26 14.88
N ARG A 160 8.02 18.68 14.82
CA ARG A 160 9.28 19.33 15.17
C ARG A 160 10.41 18.77 14.32
N MET A 161 11.44 19.59 14.12
CA MET A 161 12.66 19.18 13.44
C MET A 161 13.83 19.51 14.35
N HIS A 162 14.67 18.52 14.64
CA HIS A 162 15.82 18.68 15.51
C HIS A 162 17.11 18.45 14.73
N LEU A 163 18.02 19.39 14.86
CA LEU A 163 19.39 19.29 14.36
C LEU A 163 20.32 19.06 15.56
N LEU A 164 20.88 17.87 15.67
CA LEU A 164 21.70 17.45 16.79
C LEU A 164 23.14 17.24 16.29
N THR A 165 24.07 18.06 16.75
CA THR A 165 25.50 17.85 16.49
C THR A 165 26.02 16.77 17.43
N GLN A 166 26.48 15.64 16.89
CA GLN A 166 27.13 14.61 17.73
C GLN A 166 28.60 14.95 17.95
N ASP A 167 29.29 15.36 16.89
CA ASP A 167 30.69 15.80 16.87
C ASP A 167 30.87 16.83 15.73
N ASP A 168 32.07 17.41 15.54
CA ASP A 168 32.35 18.38 14.45
C ASP A 168 32.11 17.84 13.03
N LYS A 169 31.94 16.52 12.87
CA LYS A 169 31.84 15.83 11.57
C LYS A 169 30.47 15.27 11.25
N PHE A 170 29.61 15.07 12.26
CA PHE A 170 28.33 14.40 12.09
C PHE A 170 27.21 15.19 12.73
N VAL A 171 26.16 15.38 11.95
CA VAL A 171 24.92 16.00 12.38
C VAL A 171 23.80 14.99 12.20
N PHE A 172 23.06 14.73 13.28
CA PHE A 172 21.81 13.98 13.23
C PHE A 172 20.67 14.93 12.96
N PHE A 173 19.80 14.48 12.07
CA PHE A 173 18.57 15.16 11.76
C PHE A 173 17.42 14.25 12.16
N VAL A 174 16.56 14.74 13.05
CA VAL A 174 15.42 14.00 13.57
C VAL A 174 14.15 14.76 13.18
N LEU A 175 13.27 14.06 12.47
CA LEU A 175 11.93 14.46 12.05
C LEU A 175 10.89 13.84 12.98
#